data_AF-A0A7X9B1M4-F1
#
_entry.id   AF-A0A7X9B1M4-F1
#
_cell.length_a   1.000
_cell.length_b   1.000
_cell.length_c   1.000
_cell.angle_alpha   90.00
_cell.angle_beta   90.00
_cell.angle_gamma   90.00
#
_symmetry.space_group_name_H-M   'P 1'
#
loop_
_entity.id
_entity.type
_entity.pdbx_description
1 polymer ?
#
loop_
_entity_poly.entity_id
_entity_poly.type
_entity_poly.pdbx_seq_one_letter_code
_entity_poly.pdbx_strand_id
1 'polypeptide(L)'
;MSRLRPSGGYRQSLSFQTATIIYDGTYWFCEAFLDNRSRTVDQMIQAARSGRQNIAEGSRAGGTSSQTELRLMNVARASLDELLLDFEDFLRQRHMPQWPHDSPEADDVRRVPARLRAEQNDSRAMINLTDAERWALYAPWLEHADPAVRANALICLINQANYLLDQQINTLEEKFVEEGGYSEQLAAARMAERTRQNDEEGVPCVATPTCPQCGKEMVLRTVKTGQRAGSQFWGCSAYPRCKGTVELN
;
A
#
# COMPACT_ATOMS: atom_id res chain seq x y z
N MET A 1 -16.93 -0.84 -12.74
CA MET A 1 -15.51 -1.05 -13.10
C MET A 1 -14.77 -1.53 -11.86
N SER A 2 -14.10 -2.69 -11.91
CA SER A 2 -13.20 -3.11 -10.85
C SER A 2 -12.00 -2.16 -10.79
N ARG A 3 -11.55 -1.80 -9.59
CA ARG A 3 -10.28 -1.07 -9.46
C ARG A 3 -9.14 -1.95 -9.95
N LEU A 4 -8.13 -1.35 -10.59
CA LEU A 4 -6.94 -2.06 -11.06
C LEU A 4 -6.17 -2.72 -9.91
N ARG A 5 -6.10 -2.06 -8.74
CA ARG A 5 -5.53 -2.63 -7.52
C ARG A 5 -6.58 -2.67 -6.40
N PRO A 6 -6.70 -3.78 -5.65
CA PRO A 6 -7.52 -3.81 -4.45
C PRO A 6 -6.93 -2.86 -3.39
N SER A 7 -7.77 -2.14 -2.65
CA SER A 7 -7.31 -1.21 -1.61
C SER A 7 -8.33 -1.06 -0.48
N GLY A 8 -7.87 -0.59 0.68
CA GLY A 8 -8.73 -0.30 1.84
C GLY A 8 -9.10 -1.50 2.71
N GLY A 9 -8.47 -2.67 2.51
CA GLY A 9 -8.65 -3.88 3.31
C GLY A 9 -7.97 -3.86 4.69
N TYR A 10 -7.45 -2.72 5.14
CA TYR A 10 -6.63 -2.59 6.35
C TYR A 10 -7.28 -3.15 7.62
N ARG A 11 -8.62 -3.18 7.73
CA ARG A 11 -9.31 -3.72 8.92
C ARG A 11 -9.04 -5.21 9.16
N GLN A 12 -8.67 -5.94 8.09
CA GLN A 12 -8.30 -7.35 8.16
C GLN A 12 -6.78 -7.55 8.26
N SER A 13 -6.00 -6.47 8.26
CA SER A 13 -4.55 -6.54 8.43
C SER A 13 -4.21 -6.72 9.90
N LEU A 14 -3.36 -7.71 10.19
CA LEU A 14 -2.84 -7.91 11.55
C LEU A 14 -2.04 -6.69 12.03
N SER A 15 -1.29 -6.00 11.16
CA SER A 15 -0.55 -4.78 11.54
C SER A 15 -1.50 -3.69 12.06
N PHE A 16 -2.65 -3.49 11.39
CA PHE A 16 -3.66 -2.51 11.82
C PHE A 16 -4.36 -2.92 13.11
N GLN A 17 -4.70 -4.21 13.24
CA GLN A 17 -5.37 -4.74 14.43
C GLN A 17 -4.46 -4.63 15.66
N THR A 18 -3.19 -5.01 15.54
CA THR A 18 -2.20 -4.84 16.63
C THR A 18 -1.96 -3.37 16.94
N ALA A 19 -1.82 -2.50 15.93
CA ALA A 19 -1.68 -1.05 16.13
C ALA A 19 -2.91 -0.42 16.81
N THR A 20 -4.10 -1.01 16.66
CA THR A 20 -5.30 -0.57 17.38
C THR A 20 -5.20 -0.89 18.87
N ILE A 21 -4.77 -2.09 19.24
CA ILE A 21 -4.52 -2.45 20.65
C ILE A 21 -3.44 -1.54 21.25
N ILE A 22 -2.36 -1.29 20.52
CA ILE A 22 -1.27 -0.39 20.96
C ILE A 22 -1.82 1.01 21.21
N TYR A 23 -2.66 1.54 20.31
CA TYR A 23 -3.23 2.87 20.48
C TYR A 23 -4.11 2.99 21.72
N ASP A 24 -5.04 2.06 21.90
CA ASP A 24 -5.97 2.08 23.03
C ASP A 24 -5.22 1.83 24.35
N GLY A 25 -4.27 0.87 24.36
CA GLY A 25 -3.43 0.58 25.51
C GLY A 25 -2.49 1.72 25.88
N THR A 26 -1.95 2.46 24.90
CA THR A 26 -1.15 3.66 25.15
C THR A 26 -1.99 4.78 25.76
N TYR A 27 -3.21 4.99 25.24
CA TYR A 27 -4.13 5.99 25.79
C TYR A 27 -4.43 5.70 27.27
N TRP A 28 -4.85 4.48 27.60
CA TRP A 28 -5.18 4.11 28.98
C TRP A 28 -3.96 4.02 29.89
N PHE A 29 -2.78 3.67 29.34
CA PHE A 29 -1.52 3.76 30.09
C PHE A 29 -1.21 5.21 30.49
N CYS A 30 -1.29 6.14 29.53
CA CYS A 30 -1.03 7.55 29.80
C CYS A 30 -2.04 8.12 30.80
N GLU A 31 -3.32 7.80 30.65
CA GLU A 31 -4.38 8.22 31.58
C GLU A 31 -4.13 7.73 33.02
N ALA A 32 -3.62 6.50 33.18
CA ALA A 32 -3.43 5.88 34.48
C ALA A 32 -2.11 6.27 35.18
N PHE A 33 -1.01 6.48 34.44
CA PHE A 33 0.33 6.53 35.04
C PHE A 33 1.14 7.78 34.74
N LEU A 34 0.62 8.67 33.88
CA LEU A 34 1.30 9.92 33.52
C LEU A 34 0.46 11.13 33.92
N ASP A 35 1.14 12.24 34.17
CA ASP A 35 0.48 13.53 34.38
C ASP A 35 -0.16 13.98 33.06
N ASN A 36 -1.47 14.23 33.08
CA ASN A 36 -2.24 14.66 31.90
C ASN A 36 -1.82 16.02 31.33
N ARG A 37 -1.01 16.80 32.05
CA ARG A 37 -0.42 18.05 31.57
C ARG A 37 0.95 17.86 30.91
N SER A 38 1.51 16.64 30.99
CA SER A 38 2.84 16.36 30.44
C SER A 38 2.81 16.33 28.92
N ARG A 39 3.78 17.00 28.30
CA ARG A 39 3.99 16.93 26.85
C ARG A 39 4.25 15.50 26.36
N THR A 40 4.82 14.65 27.22
CA THR A 40 5.06 13.23 26.93
C THR A 40 3.75 12.48 26.63
N VAL A 41 2.66 12.79 27.33
CA VAL A 41 1.35 12.15 27.07
C VAL A 41 0.88 12.44 25.66
N ASP A 42 0.95 13.71 25.23
CA ASP A 42 0.58 14.08 23.86
C ASP A 42 1.45 13.36 22.82
N GLN A 43 2.75 13.27 23.08
CA GLN A 43 3.71 12.64 22.17
C GLN A 43 3.43 11.15 22.00
N MET A 44 3.29 10.41 23.11
CA MET A 44 3.00 8.99 23.10
C MET A 44 1.66 8.68 22.40
N ILE A 45 0.59 9.38 22.79
CA ILE A 45 -0.74 9.17 22.20
C ILE A 45 -0.71 9.51 20.70
N GLN A 46 -0.02 10.59 20.31
CA GLN A 46 0.07 10.98 18.91
C GLN A 46 0.93 10.01 18.08
N ALA A 47 2.03 9.49 18.63
CA ALA A 47 2.86 8.47 17.98
C ALA A 47 2.06 7.19 17.75
N ALA A 48 1.35 6.70 18.78
CA ALA A 48 0.47 5.54 18.68
C ALA A 48 -0.68 5.76 17.66
N ARG A 49 -1.32 6.93 17.70
CA ARG A 49 -2.36 7.32 16.74
C ARG A 49 -1.82 7.36 15.31
N SER A 50 -0.66 7.99 15.12
CA SER A 50 0.00 8.14 13.83
C SER A 50 0.33 6.77 13.24
N GLY A 51 0.91 5.87 14.03
CA GLY A 51 1.19 4.49 13.63
C GLY A 51 -0.05 3.80 13.03
N ARG A 52 -1.15 3.80 13.78
CA ARG A 52 -2.41 3.19 13.34
C ARG A 52 -3.05 3.89 12.12
N GLN A 53 -3.08 5.22 12.09
CA GLN A 53 -3.76 5.97 11.02
C GLN A 53 -3.03 5.83 9.68
N ASN A 54 -1.71 5.91 9.69
CA ASN A 54 -0.91 5.78 8.47
C ASN A 54 -1.07 4.38 7.82
N ILE A 55 -1.30 3.32 8.61
CA ILE A 55 -1.65 1.99 8.07
C ILE A 55 -2.99 2.04 7.30
N ALA A 56 -4.01 2.67 7.89
CA ALA A 56 -5.31 2.78 7.25
C ALA A 56 -5.29 3.68 6.00
N GLU A 57 -4.59 4.81 6.08
CA GLU A 57 -4.43 5.76 4.99
C GLU A 57 -3.62 5.16 3.84
N GLY A 58 -2.48 4.52 4.15
CA GLY A 58 -1.63 3.87 3.16
C GLY A 58 -2.35 2.74 2.42
N SER A 59 -3.05 1.87 3.15
CA SER A 59 -3.84 0.80 2.52
C SER A 59 -4.95 1.32 1.60
N ARG A 60 -5.54 2.49 1.89
CA ARG A 60 -6.52 3.12 0.99
C ARG A 60 -5.82 3.73 -0.23
N ALA A 61 -4.69 4.41 -0.01
CA ALA A 61 -3.89 5.05 -1.05
C ALA A 61 -3.31 4.04 -2.04
N GLY A 62 -3.05 2.78 -1.65
CA GLY A 62 -2.53 1.73 -2.53
C GLY A 62 -3.37 1.44 -3.79
N GLY A 63 -4.65 1.82 -3.76
CA GLY A 63 -5.54 1.72 -4.91
C GLY A 63 -5.32 2.80 -5.98
N THR A 64 -4.59 3.86 -5.66
CA THR A 64 -4.34 5.02 -6.53
C THR A 64 -2.87 5.43 -6.60
N SER A 65 -2.02 5.03 -5.65
CA SER A 65 -0.59 5.36 -5.60
C SER A 65 0.19 4.38 -4.73
N SER A 66 0.99 3.53 -5.38
CA SER A 66 1.91 2.61 -4.69
C SER A 66 2.98 3.36 -3.88
N GLN A 67 3.46 4.50 -4.40
CA GLN A 67 4.46 5.31 -3.71
C GLN A 67 3.91 5.93 -2.42
N THR A 68 2.67 6.42 -2.45
CA THR A 68 2.01 6.97 -1.26
C THR A 68 1.74 5.89 -0.23
N GLU A 69 1.29 4.71 -0.67
CA GLU A 69 1.11 3.54 0.20
C GLU A 69 2.41 3.19 0.93
N LEU A 70 3.51 2.98 0.19
CA LEU A 70 4.82 2.66 0.76
C LEU A 70 5.32 3.73 1.73
N ARG A 71 5.17 5.01 1.37
CA ARG A 71 5.55 6.14 2.25
C ARG A 71 4.77 6.11 3.57
N LEU A 72 3.45 5.91 3.51
CA LEU A 72 2.61 5.89 4.72
C LEU A 72 2.91 4.66 5.58
N MET A 73 3.19 3.49 5.00
CA MET A 73 3.65 2.33 5.78
C MET A 73 4.96 2.62 6.53
N ASN A 74 5.92 3.29 5.87
CA ASN A 74 7.16 3.71 6.52
C ASN A 74 6.94 4.72 7.65
N VAL A 75 6.02 5.69 7.47
CA VAL A 75 5.64 6.63 8.54
C VAL A 75 5.01 5.88 9.71
N ALA A 76 4.13 4.91 9.45
CA ALA A 76 3.52 4.10 10.50
C ALA A 76 4.60 3.36 11.33
N ARG A 77 5.56 2.74 10.64
CA ARG A 77 6.67 2.02 11.26
C ARG A 77 7.57 2.93 12.10
N ALA A 78 7.86 4.13 11.62
CA ALA A 78 8.65 5.13 12.36
C ALA A 78 7.89 5.63 13.60
N SER A 79 6.59 5.94 13.49
CA SER A 79 5.78 6.39 14.63
C SER A 79 5.68 5.35 15.74
N LEU A 80 5.63 4.05 15.40
CA LEU A 80 5.66 2.99 16.42
C LEU A 80 7.05 2.81 17.04
N ASP A 81 8.14 3.12 16.31
CA ASP A 81 9.50 3.14 16.86
C ASP A 81 9.70 4.29 17.86
N GLU A 82 9.17 5.47 17.54
CA GLU A 82 9.15 6.61 18.48
C GLU A 82 8.43 6.23 19.78
N LEU A 83 7.25 5.61 19.66
CA LEU A 83 6.49 5.14 20.81
C LEU A 83 7.22 4.04 21.60
N LEU A 84 7.96 3.16 20.92
CA LEU A 84 8.78 2.13 21.57
C LEU A 84 9.79 2.78 22.51
N LEU A 85 10.52 3.79 22.01
CA LEU A 85 11.49 4.53 22.80
C LEU A 85 10.84 5.24 24.00
N ASP A 86 9.63 5.78 23.84
CA ASP A 86 8.90 6.42 24.95
C ASP A 86 8.60 5.42 26.10
N PHE A 87 8.22 4.18 25.78
CA PHE A 87 8.00 3.15 26.81
C PHE A 87 9.29 2.66 27.46
N GLU A 88 10.36 2.50 26.68
CA GLU A 88 11.69 2.16 27.20
C GLU A 88 12.21 3.26 28.14
N ASP A 89 12.02 4.52 27.75
CA ASP A 89 12.35 5.69 28.56
C ASP A 89 11.52 5.76 29.83
N PHE A 90 10.21 5.47 29.76
CA PHE A 90 9.36 5.39 30.94
C PHE A 90 9.91 4.40 31.98
N LEU A 91 10.27 3.18 31.53
CA LEU A 91 10.82 2.14 32.41
C LEU A 91 12.16 2.56 32.99
N ARG A 92 13.08 3.01 32.12
CA ARG A 92 14.44 3.40 32.49
C ARG A 92 14.47 4.58 33.47
N GLN A 93 13.72 5.64 33.19
CA GLN A 93 13.70 6.84 34.03
C GLN A 93 13.08 6.59 35.41
N ARG A 94 12.20 5.59 35.53
CA ARG A 94 11.54 5.20 36.79
C ARG A 94 12.19 4.00 37.47
N HIS A 95 13.34 3.53 36.98
CA HIS A 95 14.06 2.37 37.51
C HIS A 95 13.19 1.10 37.57
N MET A 96 12.27 0.95 36.62
CA MET A 96 11.43 -0.24 36.47
C MET A 96 12.12 -1.23 35.51
N PRO A 97 12.03 -2.54 35.78
CA PRO A 97 12.67 -3.54 34.94
C PRO A 97 11.99 -3.64 33.58
N GLN A 98 12.79 -3.58 32.51
CA GLN A 98 12.36 -4.02 31.19
C GLN A 98 12.53 -5.53 31.09
N TRP A 99 11.53 -6.22 30.55
CA TRP A 99 11.60 -7.66 30.32
C TRP A 99 12.68 -7.96 29.28
N PRO A 100 13.60 -8.90 29.56
CA PRO A 100 14.47 -9.45 28.55
C PRO A 100 13.67 -10.01 27.38
N HIS A 101 14.27 -10.01 26.18
CA HIS A 101 13.61 -10.51 24.98
C HIS A 101 13.11 -11.96 25.13
N ASP A 102 13.80 -12.79 25.89
CA ASP A 102 13.56 -14.22 26.10
C ASP A 102 12.86 -14.54 27.42
N SER A 103 12.33 -13.53 28.12
CA SER A 103 11.63 -13.75 29.37
C SER A 103 10.30 -14.50 29.14
N PRO A 104 9.87 -15.36 30.09
CA PRO A 104 8.59 -16.05 30.00
C PRO A 104 7.40 -15.09 29.83
N GLU A 105 7.44 -13.94 30.50
CA GLU A 105 6.39 -12.92 30.44
C GLU A 105 6.28 -12.27 29.05
N ALA A 106 7.43 -11.95 28.44
CA ALA A 106 7.47 -11.41 27.09
C ALA A 106 7.02 -12.46 26.05
N ASP A 107 7.45 -13.72 26.23
CA ASP A 107 7.05 -14.83 25.36
C ASP A 107 5.54 -15.12 25.46
N ASP A 108 4.96 -15.03 26.65
CA ASP A 108 3.52 -15.22 26.87
C ASP A 108 2.68 -14.22 26.08
N VAL A 109 3.02 -12.93 26.12
CA VAL A 109 2.34 -11.88 25.33
C VAL A 109 2.50 -12.18 23.84
N ARG A 110 3.72 -12.49 23.39
CA ARG A 110 4.01 -12.70 21.96
C ARG A 110 3.33 -13.94 21.39
N ARG A 111 3.07 -14.97 22.21
CA ARG A 111 2.45 -16.22 21.79
C ARG A 111 0.93 -16.19 21.76
N VAL A 112 0.27 -15.13 22.24
CA VAL A 112 -1.19 -15.01 22.21
C VAL A 112 -1.79 -15.35 20.82
N PRO A 113 -1.29 -14.80 19.68
CA PRO A 113 -1.82 -15.17 18.37
C PRO A 113 -1.63 -16.64 18.00
N ALA A 114 -0.49 -17.24 18.38
CA ALA A 114 -0.18 -18.63 18.07
C ALA A 114 -1.04 -19.61 18.89
N ARG A 115 -1.25 -19.30 20.18
CA ARG A 115 -2.13 -20.07 21.08
C ARG A 115 -3.57 -20.08 20.57
N LEU A 116 -4.10 -18.90 20.23
CA LEU A 116 -5.46 -18.78 19.70
C LEU A 116 -5.67 -19.60 18.41
N ARG A 117 -4.69 -19.56 17.48
CA ARG A 117 -4.75 -20.36 16.25
C ARG A 117 -4.77 -21.85 16.54
N ALA A 118 -3.99 -22.31 17.52
CA ALA A 118 -3.95 -23.71 17.91
C ALA A 118 -5.25 -24.16 18.60
N GLU A 119 -5.79 -23.33 19.49
CA GLU A 119 -7.04 -23.62 20.23
C GLU A 119 -8.27 -23.67 19.31
N GLN A 120 -8.37 -22.74 18.36
CA GLN A 120 -9.51 -22.68 17.44
C GLN A 120 -9.31 -23.51 16.16
N ASN A 121 -8.11 -24.04 15.94
CA ASN A 121 -7.71 -24.68 14.68
C ASN A 121 -8.00 -23.80 13.45
N ASP A 122 -7.87 -22.48 13.58
CA ASP A 122 -8.12 -21.49 12.52
C ASP A 122 -6.92 -20.55 12.35
N SER A 123 -6.29 -20.60 11.17
CA SER A 123 -5.20 -19.71 10.80
C SER A 123 -5.59 -18.22 10.80
N ARG A 124 -6.88 -17.91 10.62
CA ARG A 124 -7.44 -16.56 10.57
C ARG A 124 -8.15 -16.16 11.86
N ALA A 125 -8.02 -16.95 12.93
CA ALA A 125 -8.69 -16.71 14.23
C ALA A 125 -8.58 -15.24 14.68
N MET A 126 -7.37 -14.68 14.64
CA MET A 126 -7.11 -13.29 15.06
C MET A 126 -7.82 -12.23 14.20
N ILE A 127 -7.97 -12.50 12.90
CA ILE A 127 -8.58 -11.55 11.94
C ILE A 127 -10.09 -11.45 12.20
N ASN A 128 -10.71 -12.56 12.61
CA ASN A 128 -12.16 -12.69 12.78
C ASN A 128 -12.67 -12.08 14.09
N LEU A 129 -11.79 -11.79 15.04
CA LEU A 129 -12.17 -11.19 16.32
C LEU A 129 -12.64 -9.74 16.16
N THR A 130 -13.61 -9.36 16.97
CA THR A 130 -13.91 -7.95 17.25
C THR A 130 -12.76 -7.30 18.04
N ASP A 131 -12.73 -5.97 18.07
CA ASP A 131 -11.71 -5.24 18.83
C ASP A 131 -11.80 -5.54 20.34
N ALA A 132 -13.02 -5.73 20.87
CA ALA A 132 -13.24 -6.09 22.27
C ALA A 132 -12.76 -7.50 22.62
N GLU A 133 -13.05 -8.50 21.77
CA GLU A 133 -12.56 -9.88 21.98
C GLU A 133 -11.04 -9.93 21.87
N ARG A 134 -10.46 -9.18 20.94
CA ARG A 134 -9.01 -9.10 20.79
C ARG A 134 -8.36 -8.43 22.00
N TRP A 135 -8.97 -7.35 22.52
CA TRP A 135 -8.52 -6.70 23.74
C TRP A 135 -8.51 -7.67 24.93
N ALA A 136 -9.58 -8.45 25.09
CA ALA A 136 -9.71 -9.42 26.19
C ALA A 136 -8.55 -10.43 26.25
N LEU A 137 -7.93 -10.77 25.10
CA LEU A 137 -6.76 -11.65 25.07
C LEU A 137 -5.52 -11.04 25.72
N TYR A 138 -5.39 -9.70 25.72
CA TYR A 138 -4.25 -8.98 26.26
C TYR A 138 -4.56 -8.24 27.57
N ALA A 139 -5.83 -8.18 27.97
CA ALA A 139 -6.29 -7.57 29.22
C ALA A 139 -5.49 -8.00 30.46
N PRO A 140 -5.06 -9.28 30.63
CA PRO A 140 -4.23 -9.68 31.78
C PRO A 140 -2.97 -8.85 31.98
N TRP A 141 -2.38 -8.32 30.89
CA TRP A 141 -1.22 -7.46 30.94
C TRP A 141 -1.58 -5.97 30.82
N LEU A 142 -2.47 -5.62 29.88
CA LEU A 142 -2.79 -4.22 29.56
C LEU A 142 -3.66 -3.53 30.62
N GLU A 143 -4.37 -4.30 31.45
CA GLU A 143 -5.15 -3.79 32.59
C GLU A 143 -4.45 -4.00 33.93
N HIS A 144 -3.23 -4.56 33.93
CA HIS A 144 -2.49 -4.88 35.15
C HIS A 144 -2.23 -3.64 36.05
N ALA A 145 -2.28 -3.76 37.37
CA ALA A 145 -2.11 -2.61 38.26
C ALA A 145 -0.69 -2.02 38.23
N ASP A 146 0.32 -2.86 37.97
CA ASP A 146 1.71 -2.44 37.82
C ASP A 146 1.98 -1.81 36.44
N PRO A 147 2.42 -0.53 36.37
CA PRO A 147 2.77 0.12 35.11
C PRO A 147 3.90 -0.58 34.36
N ALA A 148 4.84 -1.24 35.04
CA ALA A 148 5.94 -1.93 34.39
C ALA A 148 5.44 -3.10 33.53
N VAL A 149 4.43 -3.85 34.02
CA VAL A 149 3.81 -4.95 33.27
C VAL A 149 3.12 -4.43 32.01
N ARG A 150 2.35 -3.33 32.13
CA ARG A 150 1.67 -2.72 30.97
C ARG A 150 2.66 -2.19 29.94
N ALA A 151 3.68 -1.46 30.37
CA ALA A 151 4.70 -0.90 29.48
C ALA A 151 5.45 -2.01 28.72
N ASN A 152 5.87 -3.07 29.43
CA ASN A 152 6.56 -4.19 28.78
C ASN A 152 5.66 -4.98 27.81
N ALA A 153 4.37 -5.15 28.12
CA ALA A 153 3.44 -5.76 27.20
C ALA A 153 3.22 -4.90 25.94
N LEU A 154 3.12 -3.57 26.09
CA LEU A 154 3.04 -2.63 24.97
C LEU A 154 4.30 -2.66 24.11
N ILE A 155 5.50 -2.73 24.71
CA ILE A 155 6.77 -2.94 24.01
C ILE A 155 6.73 -4.23 23.17
N CYS A 156 6.20 -5.34 23.72
CA CYS A 156 6.06 -6.58 22.96
C CYS A 156 5.12 -6.43 21.76
N LEU A 157 3.96 -5.80 21.96
CA LEU A 157 2.99 -5.55 20.89
C LEU A 157 3.56 -4.63 19.80
N ILE A 158 4.28 -3.56 20.19
CA ILE A 158 4.93 -2.63 19.26
C ILE A 158 5.95 -3.37 18.40
N ASN A 159 6.79 -4.21 19.00
CA ASN A 159 7.75 -5.02 18.26
C ASN A 159 7.07 -5.98 17.27
N GLN A 160 5.95 -6.59 17.66
CA GLN A 160 5.16 -7.43 16.75
C GLN A 160 4.53 -6.63 15.60
N ALA A 161 3.99 -5.44 15.88
CA ALA A 161 3.45 -4.56 14.85
C ALA A 161 4.54 -4.09 13.89
N ASN A 162 5.71 -3.71 14.40
CA ASN A 162 6.87 -3.33 13.62
C ASN A 162 7.33 -4.47 12.70
N TYR A 163 7.45 -5.70 13.21
CA TYR A 163 7.76 -6.86 12.37
C TYR A 163 6.74 -7.06 11.25
N LEU A 164 5.43 -6.95 11.54
CA LEU A 164 4.39 -7.09 10.53
C LEU A 164 4.44 -5.97 9.49
N LEU A 165 4.77 -4.75 9.90
CA LEU A 165 4.96 -3.61 9.01
C LEU A 165 6.17 -3.80 8.11
N ASP A 166 7.30 -4.27 8.64
CA ASP A 166 8.51 -4.53 7.87
C ASP A 166 8.23 -5.58 6.78
N GLN A 167 7.52 -6.66 7.11
CA GLN A 167 7.09 -7.66 6.12
C GLN A 167 6.18 -7.07 5.04
N GLN A 168 5.26 -6.17 5.42
CA GLN A 168 4.36 -5.49 4.47
C GLN A 168 5.11 -4.53 3.56
N ILE A 169 6.04 -3.74 4.11
CA ILE A 169 6.90 -2.80 3.38
C ILE A 169 7.73 -3.57 2.36
N ASN A 170 8.44 -4.62 2.77
CA ASN A 170 9.24 -5.45 1.87
C ASN A 170 8.39 -6.02 0.72
N THR A 171 7.20 -6.55 1.04
CA THR A 171 6.27 -7.06 0.00
C THR A 171 5.82 -5.97 -0.98
N LEU A 172 5.60 -4.75 -0.49
CA LEU A 172 5.21 -3.62 -1.34
C LEU A 172 6.37 -3.16 -2.23
N GLU A 173 7.60 -3.17 -1.72
CA GLU A 173 8.81 -2.83 -2.47
C GLU A 173 9.10 -3.85 -3.56
N GLU A 174 9.04 -5.15 -3.24
CA GLU A 174 9.19 -6.24 -4.20
C GLU A 174 8.17 -6.11 -5.35
N LYS A 175 6.89 -5.92 -5.02
CA LYS A 175 5.85 -5.70 -6.03
C LYS A 175 6.07 -4.45 -6.86
N PHE A 176 6.60 -3.39 -6.26
CA PHE A 176 6.90 -2.17 -6.99
C PHE A 176 8.02 -2.40 -8.02
N VAL A 177 9.02 -3.22 -7.69
CA VAL A 177 10.11 -3.60 -8.60
C VAL A 177 9.61 -4.54 -9.71
N GLU A 178 8.77 -5.52 -9.38
CA GLU A 178 8.32 -6.54 -10.34
C GLU A 178 7.18 -6.07 -11.27
N GLU A 179 6.16 -5.41 -10.71
CA GLU A 179 4.93 -5.06 -11.42
C GLU A 179 4.90 -3.60 -11.89
N GLY A 180 5.89 -2.80 -11.48
CA GLY A 180 5.91 -1.36 -11.68
C GLY A 180 4.91 -0.60 -10.80
N GLY A 181 4.95 0.73 -10.90
CA GLY A 181 4.04 1.61 -10.15
C GLY A 181 2.61 1.64 -10.71
N TYR A 182 1.64 2.11 -9.93
CA TYR A 182 0.25 2.28 -10.38
C TYR A 182 0.11 3.09 -11.69
N SER A 183 0.92 4.15 -11.87
CA SER A 183 0.94 4.96 -13.09
C SER A 183 1.41 4.16 -14.32
N GLU A 184 2.36 3.24 -14.14
CA GLU A 184 2.86 2.37 -15.21
C GLU A 184 1.80 1.34 -15.59
N GLN A 185 1.11 0.76 -14.59
CA GLN A 185 -0.01 -0.15 -14.81
C GLN A 185 -1.16 0.54 -15.56
N LEU A 186 -1.49 1.80 -15.22
CA LEU A 186 -2.46 2.61 -15.96
C LEU A 186 -2.02 2.87 -17.41
N ALA A 187 -0.74 3.16 -17.63
CA ALA A 187 -0.20 3.37 -18.97
C ALA A 187 -0.29 2.08 -19.81
N ALA A 188 0.07 0.93 -19.23
CA ALA A 188 -0.06 -0.38 -19.86
C ALA A 188 -1.52 -0.71 -20.19
N ALA A 189 -2.45 -0.50 -19.26
CA ALA A 189 -3.89 -0.72 -19.48
C ALA A 189 -4.44 0.17 -20.61
N ARG A 190 -4.01 1.45 -20.68
CA ARG A 190 -4.37 2.35 -21.79
C ARG A 190 -3.87 1.85 -23.15
N MET A 191 -2.66 1.29 -23.22
CA MET A 191 -2.10 0.74 -24.45
C MET A 191 -2.83 -0.54 -24.89
N ALA A 192 -3.17 -1.42 -23.93
CA ALA A 192 -3.95 -2.62 -24.19
C ALA A 192 -5.35 -2.29 -24.74
N GLU A 193 -6.05 -1.33 -24.13
CA GLU A 193 -7.37 -0.90 -24.61
C GLU A 193 -7.31 -0.28 -26.00
N ARG A 194 -6.28 0.53 -26.32
CA ARG A 194 -6.07 1.04 -27.68
C ARG A 194 -5.86 -0.07 -28.70
N THR A 195 -5.14 -1.13 -28.32
CA THR A 195 -4.92 -2.29 -29.19
C THR A 195 -6.23 -3.04 -29.41
N ARG A 196 -7.00 -3.27 -28.34
CA ARG A 196 -8.32 -3.91 -28.40
C ARG A 196 -9.31 -3.13 -29.27
N GLN A 197 -9.32 -1.81 -29.16
CA GLN A 197 -10.17 -0.93 -30.00
C GLN A 197 -9.75 -0.98 -31.48
N ASN A 198 -8.46 -0.98 -31.78
CA ASN A 198 -7.97 -1.15 -33.15
C ASN A 198 -8.34 -2.53 -33.73
N ASP A 199 -8.41 -3.58 -32.90
CA ASP A 199 -8.80 -4.93 -33.32
C ASP A 199 -10.33 -5.09 -33.46
N GLU A 200 -11.14 -4.42 -32.63
CA GLU A 200 -12.62 -4.48 -32.67
C GLU A 200 -13.25 -3.54 -33.70
N GLU A 201 -12.63 -2.38 -33.98
CA GLU A 201 -13.11 -1.47 -35.02
C GLU A 201 -12.91 -2.03 -36.43
N GLY A 202 -12.23 -3.17 -36.57
CA GLY A 202 -12.13 -3.94 -37.80
C GLY A 202 -11.97 -2.99 -38.97
N VAL A 203 -10.98 -2.08 -38.90
CA VAL A 203 -10.72 -1.13 -39.98
C VAL A 203 -10.65 -1.99 -41.22
N PRO A 204 -11.60 -1.87 -42.18
CA PRO A 204 -11.47 -2.58 -43.41
C PRO A 204 -10.11 -2.11 -43.92
N CYS A 205 -9.21 -3.07 -44.13
CA CYS A 205 -8.03 -2.84 -44.91
C CYS A 205 -8.53 -2.26 -46.24
N VAL A 206 -8.60 -0.92 -46.33
CA VAL A 206 -8.64 -0.21 -47.60
C VAL A 206 -7.31 -0.63 -48.19
N ALA A 207 -7.36 -1.69 -49.01
CA ALA A 207 -6.19 -2.37 -49.53
C ALA A 207 -5.25 -1.29 -50.01
N THR A 208 -4.16 -1.08 -49.27
CA THR A 208 -3.32 0.08 -49.50
C THR A 208 -2.78 -0.09 -50.91
N PRO A 209 -3.16 0.78 -51.86
CA PRO A 209 -2.89 0.49 -53.26
C PRO A 209 -1.38 0.44 -53.45
N THR A 210 -0.91 -0.56 -54.20
CA THR A 210 0.49 -0.60 -54.60
C THR A 210 0.72 0.45 -55.68
N CYS A 211 1.83 1.16 -55.60
CA CYS A 211 2.19 2.19 -56.55
C CYS A 211 2.32 1.62 -57.97
N PRO A 212 1.58 2.12 -58.97
CA PRO A 212 1.62 1.59 -60.33
C PRO A 212 2.97 1.78 -61.02
N GLN A 213 3.85 2.64 -60.49
CA GLN A 213 5.18 2.89 -61.07
C GLN A 213 6.29 2.02 -60.49
N CYS A 214 6.16 1.52 -59.26
CA CYS A 214 7.27 0.82 -58.59
C CYS A 214 6.85 -0.34 -57.67
N GLY A 215 5.56 -0.64 -57.57
CA GLY A 215 5.00 -1.72 -56.75
C GLY A 215 5.02 -1.49 -55.23
N LYS A 216 5.68 -0.42 -54.74
CA LYS A 216 5.73 -0.11 -53.30
C LYS A 216 4.40 0.42 -52.77
N GLU A 217 4.17 0.25 -51.48
CA GLU A 217 2.97 0.75 -50.80
C GLU A 217 2.79 2.27 -50.96
N MET A 218 1.54 2.71 -51.02
CA MET A 218 1.18 4.12 -51.13
C MET A 218 0.71 4.68 -49.78
N VAL A 219 0.93 5.98 -49.57
CA VAL A 219 0.57 6.71 -48.35
C VAL A 219 -0.44 7.79 -48.72
N LEU A 220 -1.51 7.93 -47.94
CA LEU A 220 -2.51 8.97 -48.12
C LEU A 220 -1.92 10.34 -47.82
N ARG A 221 -2.04 11.29 -48.75
CA ARG A 221 -1.51 12.65 -48.63
C ARG A 221 -2.59 13.68 -48.93
N THR A 222 -2.60 14.78 -48.18
CA THR A 222 -3.54 15.90 -48.39
C THR A 222 -2.84 17.06 -49.08
N VAL A 223 -3.48 17.60 -50.12
CA VAL A 223 -3.01 18.80 -50.82
C VAL A 223 -3.15 20.01 -49.89
N LYS A 224 -2.04 20.67 -49.57
CA LYS A 224 -2.02 21.79 -48.61
C LYS A 224 -2.33 23.17 -49.23
N THR A 225 -2.17 23.33 -50.54
CA THR A 225 -2.21 24.64 -51.21
C THR A 225 -2.77 24.53 -52.64
N GLY A 226 -3.54 25.53 -53.09
CA GLY A 226 -4.12 25.61 -54.45
C GLY A 226 -5.63 25.39 -54.50
N GLN A 227 -6.22 25.38 -55.70
CA GLN A 227 -7.67 25.22 -55.92
C GLN A 227 -8.24 23.88 -55.42
N ARG A 228 -7.40 22.87 -55.26
CA ARG A 228 -7.75 21.54 -54.70
C ARG A 228 -7.25 21.36 -53.26
N ALA A 229 -6.94 22.44 -52.54
CA ALA A 229 -6.52 22.35 -51.14
C ALA A 229 -7.59 21.63 -50.30
N GLY A 230 -7.16 20.68 -49.48
CA GLY A 230 -8.04 19.79 -48.72
C GLY A 230 -8.39 18.47 -49.42
N SER A 231 -8.18 18.34 -50.74
CA SER A 231 -8.31 17.05 -51.42
C SER A 231 -7.19 16.08 -50.99
N GLN A 232 -7.52 14.80 -50.92
CA GLN A 232 -6.60 13.73 -50.60
C GLN A 232 -6.23 12.95 -51.87
N PHE A 233 -5.04 12.36 -51.89
CA PHE A 233 -4.59 11.44 -52.94
C PHE A 233 -3.59 10.43 -52.36
N TRP A 234 -3.43 9.29 -53.01
CA TRP A 234 -2.39 8.32 -52.67
C TRP A 234 -1.07 8.74 -53.31
N GLY A 235 -0.01 8.89 -52.52
CA GLY A 235 1.35 9.15 -53.00
C GLY A 235 2.32 8.03 -52.62
N CYS A 236 3.23 7.66 -53.51
CA CYS A 236 4.19 6.59 -53.23
C CYS A 236 5.02 6.83 -51.96
N SER A 237 5.21 5.80 -51.14
CA SER A 237 6.09 5.80 -49.95
C SER A 237 7.55 6.13 -50.29
N ALA A 238 8.01 5.85 -51.51
CA ALA A 238 9.38 6.10 -51.95
C ALA A 238 9.62 7.51 -52.50
N TYR A 239 8.66 8.45 -52.39
CA TYR A 239 8.91 9.86 -52.71
C TYR A 239 10.09 10.42 -51.89
N PRO A 240 11.02 11.20 -52.47
CA PRO A 240 10.99 11.80 -53.81
C PRO A 240 11.51 10.92 -54.95
N ARG A 241 12.00 9.71 -54.66
CA ARG A 241 12.59 8.78 -55.64
C ARG A 241 11.55 8.16 -56.59
N CYS A 242 10.31 8.02 -56.14
CA CYS A 242 9.18 7.65 -56.98
C CYS A 242 8.07 8.70 -56.81
N LYS A 243 7.54 9.21 -57.93
CA LYS A 243 6.51 10.25 -57.96
C LYS A 243 5.12 9.70 -58.32
N GLY A 244 4.92 8.38 -58.27
CA GLY A 244 3.63 7.77 -58.58
C GLY A 244 2.53 8.24 -57.61
N THR A 245 1.39 8.62 -58.19
CA THR A 245 0.19 9.07 -57.47
C THR A 245 -1.06 8.38 -58.01
N VAL A 246 -2.06 8.20 -57.17
CA VAL A 246 -3.38 7.68 -57.53
C VAL A 246 -4.43 8.56 -56.86
N GLU A 247 -5.39 9.06 -57.64
CA GLU A 247 -6.49 9.85 -57.10
C GLU A 247 -7.45 8.96 -56.30
N LEU A 248 -8.04 9.51 -55.23
CA LEU A 248 -9.15 8.85 -54.56
C LEU A 248 -10.40 9.11 -55.39
N ASN A 249 -10.97 8.06 -55.98
CA ASN A 249 -12.30 8.12 -56.60
C ASN A 249 -13.38 8.31 -55.53
#